data_AF-A0AAP2E3H1-F1
#
_entry.id   AF-A0AAP2E3H1-F1
#
_cell.length_a   1.000
_cell.length_b   1.000
_cell.length_c   1.000
_cell.angle_alpha   90.00
_cell.angle_beta   90.00
_cell.angle_gamma   90.00
#
_symmetry.space_group_name_H-M   'P 1'
#
loop_
_entity.id
_entity.type
_entity.pdbx_description
1 polymer ?
#
loop_
_entity_poly.entity_id
_entity_poly.type
_entity_poly.pdbx_seq_one_letter_code
_entity_poly.pdbx_strand_id
1 'polypeptide(L)'
;MKTEIDQDVDTPKLLLKAVNTLIEARPVEQLEHAIGTLYEFYSVQKQPVGGAIVRAVDIIKSFLRTVEEITTIPGPVNGDSHREFENIGKKLKVLRIAAGKEEDTVADTIGIELSLLQRIEKGQCGDMRIALLEEFSKYFNVPVSVLFNNQ
;
A
#
# COMPACT_ATOMS: atom_id res chain seq x y z
N MET A 1 19.05 13.88 46.09
CA MET A 1 18.05 14.37 45.12
C MET A 1 17.81 13.26 44.10
N LYS A 2 16.69 12.54 44.22
CA LYS A 2 16.22 11.64 43.17
C LYS A 2 15.38 12.49 42.23
N THR A 3 15.79 12.62 40.98
CA THR A 3 14.97 13.18 39.92
C THR A 3 13.94 12.12 39.54
N GLU A 4 12.70 12.31 40.00
CA GLU A 4 11.53 11.66 39.42
C GLU A 4 11.42 12.15 37.98
N ILE A 5 11.67 11.24 37.03
CA ILE A 5 11.33 11.46 35.63
C ILE A 5 9.85 11.12 35.54
N ASP A 6 9.04 12.15 35.39
CA ASP A 6 7.60 12.07 35.17
C ASP A 6 7.36 11.26 33.88
N GLN A 7 7.11 9.97 34.04
CA GLN A 7 6.78 9.04 32.95
C GLN A 7 5.27 9.09 32.76
N ASP A 8 4.73 10.19 32.25
CA ASP A 8 3.33 10.17 31.86
C ASP A 8 2.99 11.08 30.67
N VAL A 9 2.13 10.52 29.83
CA VAL A 9 1.32 11.15 28.79
C VAL A 9 2.05 11.73 27.57
N ASP A 10 2.48 10.87 26.63
CA ASP A 10 2.16 11.06 25.19
C ASP A 10 2.84 10.07 24.22
N THR A 11 3.73 9.19 24.69
CA THR A 11 4.48 8.26 23.83
C THR A 11 3.59 7.42 22.89
N PRO A 12 2.44 6.86 23.33
CA PRO A 12 1.55 6.12 22.43
C PRO A 12 0.87 7.01 21.37
N LYS A 13 0.56 8.26 21.70
CA LYS A 13 -0.06 9.22 20.77
C LYS A 13 0.95 9.74 19.75
N LEU A 14 2.20 9.95 20.16
CA LEU A 14 3.29 10.31 19.26
C LEU A 14 3.63 9.18 18.29
N LEU A 15 3.64 7.93 18.77
CA LEU A 15 3.77 6.74 17.91
C LEU A 15 2.62 6.64 16.92
N LEU A 16 1.38 6.76 17.37
CA LEU A 16 0.21 6.67 16.49
C LEU A 16 0.20 7.80 15.44
N LYS A 17 0.58 9.01 15.83
CA LYS A 17 0.74 10.15 14.92
C LYS A 17 1.84 9.89 13.90
N ALA A 18 3.00 9.38 14.32
CA ALA A 18 4.09 9.04 13.41
C ALA A 18 3.71 7.93 12.42
N VAL A 19 3.00 6.90 12.88
CA VAL A 19 2.49 5.82 12.02
C VAL A 19 1.47 6.35 11.00
N ASN A 20 0.53 7.21 11.42
CA ASN A 20 -0.44 7.80 10.51
C ASN A 20 0.24 8.72 9.48
N THR A 21 1.22 9.52 9.91
CA THR A 21 2.04 10.33 9.00
C THR A 21 2.84 9.47 8.02
N LEU A 22 3.27 8.27 8.42
CA LEU A 22 3.95 7.31 7.55
C LEU A 22 3.04 6.60 6.55
N ILE A 23 1.80 6.33 6.95
CA ILE A 23 0.77 5.80 6.04
C ILE A 23 0.40 6.85 4.98
N GLU A 24 0.40 8.13 5.36
CA GLU A 24 0.10 9.25 4.46
C GLU A 24 1.28 9.65 3.56
N ALA A 25 2.53 9.47 4.03
CA ALA A 25 3.73 9.76 3.27
C ALA A 25 4.10 8.61 2.33
N ARG A 26 3.70 8.73 1.05
CA ARG A 26 4.32 7.95 -0.03
C ARG A 26 5.52 8.71 -0.59
N PRO A 27 6.69 8.07 -0.76
CA PRO A 27 6.90 6.67 -1.17
C PRO A 27 7.64 5.77 -0.15
N VAL A 28 7.75 4.47 -0.46
CA VAL A 28 8.26 3.38 0.41
C VAL A 28 9.61 3.69 1.06
N GLU A 29 10.48 4.43 0.37
CA GLU A 29 11.81 4.80 0.89
C GLU A 29 11.74 5.70 2.14
N GLN A 30 10.71 6.54 2.25
CA GLN A 30 10.50 7.37 3.44
C GLN A 30 10.01 6.54 4.65
N LEU A 31 9.37 5.41 4.37
CA LEU A 31 8.86 4.48 5.37
C LEU A 31 10.01 3.71 6.04
N GLU A 32 10.96 3.22 5.25
CA GLU A 32 12.17 2.56 5.79
C GLU A 32 13.00 3.50 6.67
N HIS A 33 13.21 4.73 6.22
CA HIS A 33 13.96 5.74 6.98
C HIS A 33 13.30 6.07 8.33
N ALA A 34 11.98 6.22 8.35
CA ALA A 34 11.26 6.52 9.58
C ALA A 34 11.19 5.33 10.56
N ILE A 35 11.09 4.09 10.04
CA ILE A 35 11.22 2.89 10.87
C ILE A 35 12.62 2.84 11.50
N GLY A 36 13.67 3.13 10.73
CA GLY A 36 15.04 3.23 11.24
C GLY A 36 15.18 4.28 12.35
N THR A 37 14.63 5.48 12.12
CA THR A 37 14.65 6.59 13.08
C THR A 37 13.95 6.24 14.39
N LEU A 38 12.80 5.56 14.32
CA LEU A 38 12.09 5.07 15.50
C LEU A 38 12.94 4.04 16.25
N TYR A 39 13.56 3.09 15.56
CA TYR A 39 14.39 2.07 16.19
C TYR A 39 15.61 2.66 16.91
N GLU A 40 16.30 3.63 16.30
CA GLU A 40 17.42 4.35 16.92
C GLU A 40 16.98 5.11 18.16
N PHE A 41 15.86 5.84 18.09
CA PHE A 41 15.33 6.59 19.22
C PHE A 41 15.07 5.69 20.44
N TYR A 42 14.45 4.51 20.23
CA TYR A 42 14.21 3.54 21.31
C TYR A 42 15.48 2.87 21.82
N SER A 43 16.45 2.62 20.95
CA SER A 43 17.74 2.01 21.31
C SER A 43 18.55 2.93 22.23
N VAL A 44 18.52 4.25 21.98
CA VAL A 44 19.23 5.27 22.77
C VAL A 44 18.61 5.46 24.15
N GLN A 45 17.28 5.36 24.27
CA GLN A 45 16.57 5.60 25.53
C GLN A 45 16.65 4.42 26.53
N LYS A 46 17.23 3.27 26.14
CA LYS A 46 17.33 2.03 26.96
C LYS A 46 16.02 1.59 27.61
N GLN A 47 14.88 2.03 27.09
CA GLN A 47 13.60 1.59 27.59
C GLN A 47 13.28 0.21 27.05
N PRO A 48 12.64 -0.67 27.83
CA PRO A 48 12.15 -1.94 27.31
C PRO A 48 11.14 -1.61 26.21
N VAL A 49 11.57 -1.84 24.96
CA VAL A 49 10.71 -1.71 23.78
C VAL A 49 9.60 -2.74 23.99
N GLY A 50 8.44 -2.28 24.46
CA GLY A 50 7.33 -3.15 24.79
C GLY A 50 7.02 -4.03 23.58
N GLY A 51 6.75 -5.32 23.79
CA GLY A 51 6.55 -6.29 22.70
C GLY A 51 5.45 -5.95 21.68
N ALA A 52 4.72 -4.85 21.87
CA ALA A 52 3.83 -4.25 20.89
C ALA A 52 4.59 -3.53 19.74
N ILE A 53 5.69 -2.83 20.03
CA ILE A 53 6.47 -2.11 19.00
C ILE A 53 7.22 -3.10 18.11
N VAL A 54 7.83 -4.13 18.71
CA VAL A 54 8.50 -5.21 17.95
C VAL A 54 7.51 -5.88 16.99
N ARG A 55 6.31 -6.21 17.47
CA ARG A 55 5.24 -6.77 16.63
C ARG A 55 4.79 -5.82 15.52
N ALA A 56 4.67 -4.52 15.80
CA ALA A 56 4.32 -3.53 14.78
C ALA A 56 5.39 -3.43 13.69
N VAL A 57 6.68 -3.43 14.05
CA VAL A 57 7.80 -3.43 13.09
C VAL A 57 7.79 -4.71 12.25
N ASP A 58 7.55 -5.87 12.84
CA ASP A 58 7.48 -7.14 12.10
C ASP A 58 6.30 -7.18 11.11
N ILE A 59 5.13 -6.66 11.49
CA ILE A 59 3.97 -6.53 10.60
C ILE A 59 4.31 -5.61 9.43
N ILE A 60 4.94 -4.47 9.67
CA ILE A 60 5.31 -3.52 8.62
C ILE A 60 6.35 -4.15 7.68
N LYS A 61 7.38 -4.83 8.21
CA LYS A 61 8.38 -5.54 7.38
C LYS A 61 7.76 -6.64 6.53
N SER A 62 6.83 -7.41 7.09
CA SER A 62 6.10 -8.43 6.32
C SER A 62 5.30 -7.81 5.19
N PHE A 63 4.61 -6.69 5.46
CA PHE A 63 3.85 -5.97 4.45
C PHE A 63 4.76 -5.43 3.33
N LEU A 64 5.88 -4.81 3.69
CA LEU A 64 6.86 -4.29 2.73
C LEU A 64 7.45 -5.40 1.84
N ARG A 65 7.81 -6.56 2.42
CA ARG A 65 8.28 -7.71 1.63
C ARG A 65 7.23 -8.20 0.63
N THR A 66 5.96 -8.29 1.04
CA THR A 66 4.87 -8.67 0.13
C THR A 66 4.71 -7.67 -1.00
N VAL A 67 4.87 -6.38 -0.73
CA VAL A 67 4.85 -5.34 -1.77
C VAL A 67 6.04 -5.48 -2.72
N GLU A 68 7.25 -5.73 -2.22
CA GLU A 68 8.45 -5.93 -3.05
C GLU A 68 8.36 -7.18 -3.95
N GLU A 69 7.88 -8.31 -3.42
CA GLU A 69 7.66 -9.55 -4.18
C GLU A 69 6.64 -9.38 -5.31
N ILE A 70 5.64 -8.50 -5.13
CA ILE A 70 4.67 -8.16 -6.19
C ILE A 70 5.32 -7.27 -7.28
N THR A 71 6.37 -6.52 -6.94
CA THR A 71 7.00 -5.56 -7.86
C THR A 71 8.15 -6.12 -8.71
N THR A 72 8.61 -7.36 -8.46
CA THR A 72 9.77 -7.97 -9.13
C THR A 72 9.41 -9.22 -9.93
N ILE A 73 8.79 -9.05 -11.09
CA ILE A 73 8.60 -10.11 -12.11
C ILE A 73 9.32 -9.64 -13.40
N PRO A 74 9.88 -10.49 -14.28
CA PRO A 74 10.62 -10.03 -15.47
C PRO A 74 9.75 -9.85 -16.73
N GLY A 75 9.85 -8.68 -17.36
CA GLY A 75 8.89 -8.21 -18.38
C GLY A 75 9.09 -8.76 -19.80
N PRO A 76 8.02 -8.86 -20.62
CA PRO A 76 8.09 -9.30 -22.01
C PRO A 76 8.35 -8.15 -23.01
N VAL A 77 9.14 -8.45 -24.03
CA VAL A 77 9.55 -7.55 -25.12
C VAL A 77 8.58 -7.69 -26.31
N ASN A 78 7.89 -6.59 -26.63
CA ASN A 78 7.24 -6.24 -27.91
C ASN A 78 6.18 -7.21 -28.48
N GLY A 79 4.90 -6.80 -28.44
CA GLY A 79 3.79 -7.37 -29.23
C GLY A 79 2.43 -7.54 -28.52
N ASP A 80 2.32 -7.17 -27.25
CA ASP A 80 1.43 -7.86 -26.30
C ASP A 80 0.36 -6.97 -25.64
N SER A 81 -0.22 -5.98 -26.33
CA SER A 81 -1.22 -5.06 -25.74
C SER A 81 -2.38 -5.78 -25.03
N HIS A 82 -2.84 -6.92 -25.55
CA HIS A 82 -3.83 -7.76 -24.87
C HIS A 82 -3.34 -8.38 -23.54
N ARG A 83 -2.07 -8.78 -23.43
CA ARG A 83 -1.51 -9.26 -22.16
C ARG A 83 -1.33 -8.13 -21.15
N GLU A 84 -1.02 -6.92 -21.61
CA GLU A 84 -0.91 -5.77 -20.71
C GLU A 84 -2.24 -5.47 -20.02
N PHE A 85 -3.36 -5.50 -20.77
CA PHE A 85 -4.69 -5.35 -20.19
C PHE A 85 -5.08 -6.50 -19.25
N GLU A 86 -4.66 -7.73 -19.57
CA GLU A 86 -4.89 -8.87 -18.68
C GLU A 86 -4.22 -8.68 -17.31
N ASN A 87 -3.00 -8.13 -17.31
CA ASN A 87 -2.26 -7.85 -16.09
C ASN A 87 -2.83 -6.66 -15.31
N ILE A 88 -3.27 -5.60 -15.99
CA ILE A 88 -3.94 -4.46 -15.35
C ILE A 88 -5.18 -4.93 -14.58
N GLY A 89 -6.03 -5.76 -15.19
CA GLY A 89 -7.21 -6.32 -14.55
C GLY A 89 -6.89 -7.07 -13.25
N LYS A 90 -5.89 -7.96 -13.30
CA LYS A 90 -5.42 -8.71 -12.13
C LYS A 90 -4.92 -7.80 -11.02
N LYS A 91 -4.17 -6.75 -11.35
CA LYS A 91 -3.68 -5.77 -10.37
C LYS A 91 -4.80 -5.00 -9.70
N LEU A 92 -5.80 -4.53 -10.47
CA LEU A 92 -6.97 -3.86 -9.91
C LEU A 92 -7.71 -4.76 -8.93
N LYS A 93 -7.86 -6.04 -9.26
CA LYS A 93 -8.44 -7.03 -8.35
C LYS A 93 -7.63 -7.18 -7.05
N VAL A 94 -6.30 -7.26 -7.14
CA VAL A 94 -5.42 -7.35 -5.96
C VAL A 94 -5.56 -6.10 -5.09
N LEU A 95 -5.54 -4.90 -5.69
CA LEU A 95 -5.73 -3.63 -4.98
C LEU A 95 -7.08 -3.59 -4.26
N ARG A 96 -8.15 -4.04 -4.92
CA ARG A 96 -9.49 -4.12 -4.33
C ARG A 96 -9.53 -5.04 -3.11
N ILE A 97 -8.99 -6.25 -3.24
CA ILE A 97 -8.96 -7.25 -2.16
C ILE A 97 -8.12 -6.73 -0.99
N ALA A 98 -6.95 -6.15 -1.27
CA ALA A 98 -6.07 -5.57 -0.25
C ALA A 98 -6.73 -4.40 0.50
N ALA A 99 -7.57 -3.62 -0.18
CA ALA A 99 -8.35 -2.55 0.42
C ALA A 99 -9.62 -3.04 1.16
N GLY A 100 -9.91 -4.34 1.16
CA GLY A 100 -11.09 -4.93 1.79
C GLY A 100 -12.41 -4.44 1.18
N LYS A 101 -12.42 -4.19 -0.14
CA LYS A 101 -13.58 -3.63 -0.85
C LYS A 101 -14.35 -4.70 -1.64
N GLU A 102 -15.67 -4.64 -1.56
CA GLU A 102 -16.56 -5.44 -2.40
C GLU A 102 -16.64 -4.87 -3.83
N GLU A 103 -16.96 -5.72 -4.80
CA GLU A 103 -16.98 -5.34 -6.22
C GLU A 103 -18.07 -4.30 -6.51
N ASP A 104 -19.24 -4.45 -5.92
CA ASP A 104 -20.37 -3.53 -6.07
C ASP A 104 -20.02 -2.11 -5.60
N THR A 105 -19.37 -2.01 -4.44
CA THR A 105 -18.96 -0.75 -3.83
C THR A 105 -17.96 -0.01 -4.72
N VAL A 106 -17.00 -0.74 -5.30
CA VAL A 106 -16.02 -0.15 -6.23
C VAL A 106 -16.71 0.31 -7.52
N ALA A 107 -17.59 -0.53 -8.08
CA ALA A 107 -18.32 -0.23 -9.31
C ALA A 107 -19.21 1.02 -9.14
N ASP A 108 -19.98 1.08 -8.05
CA ASP A 108 -20.85 2.21 -7.72
C ASP A 108 -20.05 3.49 -7.48
N THR A 109 -18.92 3.41 -6.76
CA THR A 109 -18.09 4.60 -6.46
C THR A 109 -17.45 5.17 -7.72
N ILE A 110 -16.98 4.32 -8.62
CA ILE A 110 -16.34 4.73 -9.88
C ILE A 110 -17.38 5.12 -10.94
N GLY A 111 -18.65 4.72 -10.77
CA GLY A 111 -19.72 4.99 -11.71
C GLY A 111 -19.66 4.09 -12.94
N ILE A 112 -19.35 2.81 -12.75
CA ILE A 112 -19.37 1.78 -13.80
C ILE A 112 -20.28 0.61 -13.44
N GLU A 113 -20.74 -0.11 -14.46
CA GLU A 113 -21.50 -1.34 -14.25
C GLU A 113 -20.65 -2.42 -13.55
N LEU A 114 -21.25 -3.13 -12.58
CA LEU A 114 -20.59 -4.25 -11.88
C LEU A 114 -20.05 -5.31 -12.86
N SER A 115 -20.82 -5.61 -13.90
CA SER A 115 -20.42 -6.57 -14.94
C SER A 115 -19.18 -6.10 -15.72
N LEU A 116 -19.00 -4.78 -15.90
CA LEU A 116 -17.82 -4.21 -16.53
C LEU A 116 -16.61 -4.35 -15.60
N LEU A 117 -16.74 -4.03 -14.31
CA LEU A 117 -15.66 -4.24 -13.33
C LEU A 117 -15.19 -5.71 -13.32
N GLN A 118 -16.12 -6.66 -13.28
CA GLN A 118 -15.79 -8.09 -13.28
C GLN A 118 -15.05 -8.53 -14.55
N ARG A 119 -15.44 -8.00 -15.72
CA ARG A 119 -14.74 -8.26 -16.98
C ARG A 119 -13.35 -7.64 -16.97
N ILE A 120 -13.22 -6.43 -16.46
CA ILE A 120 -11.94 -5.73 -16.29
C ILE A 120 -11.01 -6.57 -15.43
N GLU A 121 -11.45 -6.99 -14.23
CA GLU A 121 -10.61 -7.75 -13.30
C GLU A 121 -10.21 -9.14 -13.82
N LYS A 122 -10.97 -9.69 -14.77
CA LYS A 122 -10.65 -10.93 -15.47
C LYS A 122 -9.76 -10.73 -16.71
N GLY A 123 -9.39 -9.49 -17.04
CA GLY A 123 -8.62 -9.18 -18.25
C GLY A 123 -9.43 -9.29 -19.55
N GLN A 124 -10.77 -9.32 -19.47
CA GLN A 124 -11.69 -9.51 -20.60
C GLN A 124 -12.16 -8.18 -21.22
N CYS A 125 -11.45 -7.09 -20.93
CA CYS A 125 -11.72 -5.77 -21.48
C CYS A 125 -10.55 -5.39 -22.40
N GLY A 126 -10.73 -5.57 -23.71
CA GLY A 126 -9.69 -5.31 -24.70
C GLY A 126 -9.34 -3.83 -24.87
N ASP A 127 -10.29 -2.93 -24.60
CA ASP A 127 -10.14 -1.49 -24.75
C ASP A 127 -10.58 -0.75 -23.48
N MET A 128 -9.70 -0.69 -22.48
CA MET A 128 -9.95 0.14 -21.31
C MET A 128 -9.58 1.60 -21.62
N ARG A 129 -10.51 2.52 -21.36
CA ARG A 129 -10.24 3.96 -21.54
C ARG A 129 -9.28 4.45 -20.47
N ILE A 130 -8.29 5.26 -20.85
CA ILE A 130 -7.33 5.88 -19.91
C ILE A 130 -8.04 6.64 -18.79
N ALA A 131 -9.11 7.37 -19.11
CA ALA A 131 -9.91 8.08 -18.11
C ALA A 131 -10.44 7.14 -17.00
N LEU A 132 -10.82 5.90 -17.34
CA LEU A 132 -11.29 4.93 -16.35
C LEU A 132 -10.14 4.45 -15.45
N LEU A 133 -8.93 4.28 -16.00
CA LEU A 133 -7.73 3.95 -15.23
C LEU A 133 -7.36 5.07 -14.26
N GLU A 134 -7.54 6.33 -14.65
CA GLU A 134 -7.35 7.48 -13.77
C GLU A 134 -8.35 7.47 -12.61
N GLU A 135 -9.61 7.08 -12.84
CA GLU A 135 -10.59 6.93 -11.76
C GLU A 135 -10.21 5.81 -10.78
N PHE A 136 -9.76 4.66 -11.28
CA PHE A 136 -9.21 3.60 -10.41
C PHE A 136 -7.98 4.07 -9.63
N SER A 137 -7.09 4.80 -10.28
CA SER A 137 -5.88 5.39 -9.67
C SER A 137 -6.24 6.35 -8.55
N LYS A 138 -7.22 7.24 -8.73
CA LYS A 138 -7.72 8.13 -7.68
C LYS A 138 -8.38 7.34 -6.55
N TYR A 139 -9.26 6.40 -6.88
CA TYR A 139 -10.02 5.62 -5.90
C TYR A 139 -9.12 4.80 -4.98
N PHE A 140 -8.17 4.05 -5.54
CA PHE A 140 -7.21 3.28 -4.76
C PHE A 140 -6.07 4.13 -4.20
N ASN A 141 -6.02 5.42 -4.56
CA ASN A 141 -4.89 6.29 -4.34
C ASN A 141 -3.63 5.54 -4.79
N VAL A 142 -3.39 5.30 -6.07
CA VAL A 142 -2.15 4.69 -6.57
C VAL A 142 -1.77 5.37 -7.86
N PRO A 143 -0.50 5.69 -8.13
CA PRO A 143 -0.11 6.28 -9.41
C PRO A 143 -0.50 5.36 -10.58
N VAL A 144 -1.03 5.94 -11.65
CA VAL A 144 -1.42 5.20 -12.87
C VAL A 144 -0.28 4.31 -13.39
N SER A 145 0.97 4.75 -13.27
CA SER A 145 2.16 3.98 -13.67
C SER A 145 2.28 2.61 -12.98
N VAL A 146 1.80 2.46 -11.74
CA VAL A 146 1.80 1.18 -11.01
C VAL A 146 0.92 0.14 -11.72
N LEU A 147 -0.17 0.59 -12.34
CA LEU A 147 -1.08 -0.27 -13.09
C LEU A 147 -0.42 -0.79 -14.38
N PHE A 148 0.35 0.06 -15.06
CA PHE A 148 1.03 -0.26 -16.32
C PHE A 148 2.36 -1.02 -16.18
N ASN A 149 2.97 -1.05 -14.99
CA ASN A 149 4.27 -1.70 -14.81
C ASN A 149 4.17 -3.23 -14.98
N ASN A 150 4.23 -3.71 -16.21
CA ASN A 150 4.56 -5.09 -16.52
C ASN A 150 6.07 -5.22 -16.36
N GLN A 151 6.50 -5.37 -15.11
CA GLN A 151 7.68 -6.17 -14.88
C GLN A 151 7.16 -7.60 -14.79
#